data_AF-A0A7V8JBC5-F1
#
_entry.id   AF-A0A7V8JBC5-F1
#
_cell.length_a   1.000
_cell.length_b   1.000
_cell.length_c   1.000
_cell.angle_alpha   90.00
_cell.angle_beta   90.00
_cell.angle_gamma   90.00
#
_symmetry.space_group_name_H-M   'P 1'
#
loop_
_entity.id
_entity.type
_entity.pdbx_description
1 polymer ?
#
loop_
_entity_poly.entity_id
_entity_poly.type
_entity_poly.pdbx_seq_one_letter_code
_entity_poly.pdbx_strand_id
1 'polypeptide(L)'
;MHFAPLHALAETLLSHALEPTNDGSHDLSHLQRVWHNVRRIVDEEGGDLSVLLAATLLHDCVSVEKNAPLRAQASRLSADKARGILTGLGWSDAEIEAVAHAIAAHSFSAALAPATLEARILQDADRLDALGALGVARTFYVSGRLGLALYDPADPTAQQRELDDSRFTLDHFQTKLLHLAEGFQTPCGARLAQIRHERLQRFRQELLEEIGL
;
A
#
# COMPACT_ATOMS: atom_id res chain seq x y z
N MET A 1 -7.70 -7.16 -18.64
CA MET A 1 -8.48 -8.05 -17.75
C MET A 1 -7.77 -8.05 -16.38
N HIS A 2 -8.38 -7.53 -15.32
CA HIS A 2 -7.72 -6.88 -14.17
C HIS A 2 -6.69 -7.72 -13.37
N PHE A 3 -6.82 -9.05 -13.33
CA PHE A 3 -5.89 -9.94 -12.63
C PHE A 3 -5.13 -10.90 -13.55
N ALA A 4 -4.84 -10.47 -14.79
CA ALA A 4 -4.05 -11.27 -15.71
C ALA A 4 -2.65 -11.56 -15.14
N PRO A 5 -2.06 -12.74 -15.40
CA PRO A 5 -2.61 -13.85 -16.21
C PRO A 5 -3.48 -14.84 -15.41
N LEU A 6 -3.71 -14.61 -14.11
CA LEU A 6 -4.29 -15.59 -13.18
C LEU A 6 -5.77 -15.31 -12.85
N HIS A 7 -6.61 -15.09 -13.86
CA HIS A 7 -8.03 -14.72 -13.65
C HIS A 7 -8.82 -15.73 -12.85
N ALA A 8 -8.70 -17.03 -13.18
CA ALA A 8 -9.44 -18.08 -12.49
C ALA A 8 -9.11 -18.12 -10.99
N LEU A 9 -7.83 -17.97 -10.63
CA LEU A 9 -7.43 -17.91 -9.23
C LEU A 9 -7.98 -16.63 -8.55
N ALA A 10 -7.94 -15.49 -9.23
CA ALA A 10 -8.45 -14.25 -8.68
C ALA A 10 -9.97 -14.32 -8.43
N GLU A 11 -10.74 -14.91 -9.34
CA GLU A 11 -12.19 -15.11 -9.18
C GLU A 11 -12.50 -15.94 -7.93
N THR A 12 -11.74 -17.02 -7.69
CA THR A 12 -11.90 -17.86 -6.49
C THR A 12 -11.58 -17.10 -5.20
N LEU A 13 -10.56 -16.24 -5.20
CA LEU A 13 -10.08 -15.57 -3.97
C LEU A 13 -10.81 -14.26 -3.67
N LEU A 14 -11.36 -13.57 -4.67
CA LEU A 14 -12.01 -12.27 -4.49
C LEU A 14 -13.22 -12.32 -3.56
N SER A 15 -13.95 -13.43 -3.52
CA SER A 15 -15.06 -13.63 -2.57
C SER A 15 -14.62 -13.67 -1.10
N HIS A 16 -13.33 -13.88 -0.85
CA HIS A 16 -12.75 -13.92 0.49
C HIS A 16 -11.98 -12.64 0.86
N ALA A 17 -11.64 -11.82 -0.13
CA ALA A 17 -10.78 -10.64 0.00
C ALA A 17 -11.49 -9.41 0.58
N LEU A 18 -12.75 -9.19 0.21
CA LEU A 18 -13.47 -7.96 0.49
C LEU A 18 -14.66 -8.23 1.42
N GLU A 19 -14.60 -7.68 2.63
CA GLU A 19 -15.83 -7.41 3.38
C GLU A 19 -16.48 -6.14 2.81
N PRO A 20 -17.82 -6.03 2.76
CA PRO A 20 -18.49 -4.85 2.24
C PRO A 20 -18.19 -3.65 3.16
N THR A 21 -17.24 -2.79 2.75
CA THR A 21 -16.90 -1.54 3.45
C THR A 21 -17.20 -0.33 2.58
N ASN A 22 -17.50 0.81 3.21
CA ASN A 22 -17.85 2.07 2.55
C ASN A 22 -16.63 2.99 2.31
N ASP A 23 -15.40 2.43 2.32
CA ASP A 23 -14.15 3.18 2.11
C ASP A 23 -13.59 2.96 0.69
N GLY A 24 -13.88 3.89 -0.23
CA GLY A 24 -13.42 3.84 -1.62
C GLY A 24 -11.90 3.98 -1.82
N SER A 25 -11.09 3.93 -0.76
CA SER A 25 -9.63 3.90 -0.82
C SER A 25 -9.01 2.54 -0.48
N HIS A 26 -9.80 1.60 0.06
CA HIS A 26 -9.41 0.23 0.43
C HIS A 26 -10.38 -0.80 -0.18
N ASP A 27 -10.52 -0.74 -1.50
CA ASP A 27 -11.49 -1.50 -2.27
C ASP A 27 -10.83 -2.35 -3.37
N LEU A 28 -11.63 -2.99 -4.22
CA LEU A 28 -11.18 -3.74 -5.38
C LEU A 28 -10.16 -2.95 -6.24
N SER A 29 -10.29 -1.62 -6.31
CA SER A 29 -9.37 -0.78 -7.09
C SER A 29 -7.96 -0.76 -6.48
N HIS A 30 -7.84 -0.79 -5.15
CA HIS A 30 -6.55 -0.92 -4.47
C HIS A 30 -5.89 -2.27 -4.80
N LEU A 31 -6.62 -3.38 -4.66
CA LEU A 31 -6.09 -4.72 -5.01
C LEU A 31 -5.59 -4.79 -6.46
N GLN A 32 -6.31 -4.17 -7.40
CA GLN A 32 -5.91 -4.12 -8.80
C GLN A 32 -4.62 -3.32 -9.03
N ARG A 33 -4.41 -2.21 -8.30
CA ARG A 33 -3.21 -1.40 -8.41
C ARG A 33 -2.01 -2.03 -7.72
N VAL A 34 -2.20 -2.65 -6.57
CA VAL A 34 -1.15 -3.46 -5.93
C VAL A 34 -0.75 -4.60 -6.86
N TRP A 35 -1.71 -5.32 -7.45
CA TRP A 35 -1.41 -6.37 -8.43
C TRP A 35 -0.66 -5.84 -9.66
N HIS A 36 -1.02 -4.67 -10.16
CA HIS A 36 -0.26 -4.03 -11.23
C HIS A 36 1.19 -3.76 -10.83
N ASN A 37 1.44 -3.25 -9.61
CA ASN A 37 2.79 -3.02 -9.10
C ASN A 37 3.56 -4.33 -8.91
N VAL A 38 2.92 -5.37 -8.35
CA VAL A 38 3.51 -6.71 -8.19
C VAL A 38 4.01 -7.22 -9.53
N ARG A 39 3.17 -7.20 -10.57
CA ARG A 39 3.54 -7.68 -11.91
C ARG A 39 4.73 -6.91 -12.49
N ARG A 40 4.73 -5.60 -12.33
CA ARG A 40 5.85 -4.76 -12.76
C ARG A 40 7.17 -5.11 -12.09
N ILE A 41 7.13 -5.49 -10.82
CA ILE A 41 8.32 -5.91 -10.07
C ILE A 41 8.73 -7.32 -10.51
N VAL A 42 7.79 -8.25 -10.63
CA VAL A 42 8.03 -9.64 -11.07
C VAL A 42 8.63 -9.72 -12.47
N ASP A 43 8.24 -8.83 -13.39
CA ASP A 43 8.80 -8.79 -14.75
C ASP A 43 10.33 -8.61 -14.76
N GLU A 44 10.91 -8.06 -13.69
CA GLU A 44 12.36 -7.84 -13.54
C GLU A 44 13.01 -8.73 -12.48
N GLU A 45 12.32 -8.98 -11.36
CA GLU A 45 12.86 -9.69 -10.19
C GLU A 45 12.51 -11.19 -10.17
N GLY A 46 11.51 -11.61 -10.96
CA GLY A 46 10.92 -12.95 -10.87
C GLY A 46 9.98 -13.12 -9.67
N GLY A 47 9.78 -14.37 -9.24
CA GLY A 47 8.88 -14.74 -8.14
C GLY A 47 7.65 -15.51 -8.59
N ASP A 48 7.01 -16.21 -7.65
CA ASP A 48 5.84 -17.03 -7.94
C ASP A 48 4.56 -16.16 -8.02
N LEU A 49 3.99 -16.06 -9.24
CA LEU A 49 2.79 -15.27 -9.49
C LEU A 49 1.55 -15.77 -8.75
N SER A 50 1.42 -17.09 -8.50
CA SER A 50 0.27 -17.66 -7.80
C SER A 50 0.31 -17.29 -6.32
N VAL A 51 1.48 -17.43 -5.69
CA VAL A 51 1.72 -16.99 -4.31
C VAL A 51 1.49 -15.48 -4.19
N LEU A 52 2.05 -14.70 -5.11
CA LEU A 52 1.92 -13.25 -5.09
C LEU A 52 0.50 -12.77 -5.32
N LEU A 53 -0.27 -13.39 -6.22
CA LEU A 53 -1.67 -13.03 -6.44
C LEU A 53 -2.49 -13.34 -5.19
N ALA A 54 -2.32 -14.53 -4.61
CA ALA A 54 -3.04 -14.92 -3.41
C ALA A 54 -2.73 -13.98 -2.24
N ALA A 55 -1.45 -13.67 -2.03
CA ALA A 55 -1.02 -12.73 -1.02
C ALA A 55 -1.56 -11.31 -1.28
N THR A 56 -1.54 -10.84 -2.54
CA THR A 56 -2.09 -9.54 -2.93
C THR A 56 -3.59 -9.45 -2.63
N LEU A 57 -4.38 -10.47 -2.94
CA LEU A 57 -5.83 -10.41 -2.73
C LEU A 57 -6.20 -10.52 -1.25
N LEU A 58 -5.39 -11.20 -0.44
CA LEU A 58 -5.73 -11.51 0.95
C LEU A 58 -4.99 -10.67 2.00
N HIS A 59 -4.05 -9.79 1.62
CA HIS A 59 -3.17 -9.12 2.60
C HIS A 59 -3.91 -8.27 3.64
N ASP A 60 -5.05 -7.69 3.27
CA ASP A 60 -5.90 -6.84 4.11
C ASP A 60 -7.32 -7.42 4.29
N CYS A 61 -7.48 -8.75 4.16
CA CYS A 61 -8.79 -9.42 4.26
C CYS A 61 -9.39 -9.45 5.68
N VAL A 62 -8.66 -8.99 6.69
CA VAL A 62 -9.14 -8.75 8.05
C VAL A 62 -9.03 -7.26 8.36
N SER A 63 -10.18 -6.58 8.49
CA SER A 63 -10.19 -5.18 8.90
C SER A 63 -10.20 -5.08 10.42
N VAL A 64 -9.12 -4.52 10.98
CA VAL A 64 -9.04 -4.13 12.39
C VAL A 64 -9.15 -2.61 12.47
N GLU A 65 -10.04 -2.10 13.32
CA GLU A 65 -10.21 -0.66 13.49
C GLU A 65 -8.88 0.05 13.80
N LYS A 66 -8.67 1.24 13.22
CA LYS A 66 -7.40 1.98 13.28
C LYS A 66 -6.95 2.31 14.72
N ASN A 67 -7.89 2.39 15.67
CA ASN A 67 -7.62 2.71 17.08
C ASN A 67 -7.63 1.48 17.99
N ALA A 68 -7.83 0.28 17.44
CA ALA A 68 -7.86 -0.94 18.24
C ALA A 68 -6.43 -1.35 18.65
N PRO A 69 -6.24 -1.87 19.88
CA PRO A 69 -4.93 -2.33 20.36
C PRO A 69 -4.33 -3.46 19.50
N LEU A 70 -5.17 -4.12 18.69
CA LEU A 70 -4.79 -5.21 17.79
C LEU A 70 -4.34 -4.74 16.40
N ARG A 71 -4.25 -3.42 16.12
CA ARG A 71 -3.90 -2.92 14.77
C ARG A 71 -2.57 -3.45 14.26
N ALA A 72 -1.57 -3.58 15.14
CA ALA A 72 -0.26 -4.17 14.84
C ALA A 72 -0.33 -5.68 14.49
N GLN A 73 -1.44 -6.34 14.79
CA GLN A 73 -1.68 -7.75 14.51
C GLN A 73 -2.53 -7.97 13.26
N ALA A 74 -3.06 -6.91 12.63
CA ALA A 74 -3.97 -7.05 11.49
C ALA A 74 -3.38 -7.89 10.34
N SER A 75 -2.11 -7.65 9.96
CA SER A 75 -1.46 -8.44 8.91
C SER A 75 -1.26 -9.90 9.32
N ARG A 76 -1.02 -10.18 10.60
CA ARG A 76 -0.93 -11.56 11.12
C ARG A 76 -2.28 -12.26 11.10
N LEU A 77 -3.35 -11.56 11.48
CA LEU A 77 -4.72 -12.07 11.39
C LEU A 77 -5.14 -12.34 9.94
N SER A 78 -4.80 -11.45 9.00
CA SER A 78 -4.98 -11.69 7.56
C SER A 78 -4.21 -12.91 7.08
N ALA A 79 -2.96 -13.09 7.55
CA ALA A 79 -2.16 -14.27 7.22
C ALA A 79 -2.81 -15.56 7.73
N ASP A 80 -3.33 -15.57 8.96
CA ASP A 80 -4.02 -16.73 9.54
C ASP A 80 -5.33 -17.04 8.82
N LYS A 81 -6.11 -16.02 8.45
CA LYS A 81 -7.31 -16.18 7.62
C LYS A 81 -6.95 -16.75 6.24
N ALA A 82 -5.87 -16.25 5.62
CA ALA A 82 -5.38 -16.76 4.35
C ALA A 82 -4.97 -18.24 4.43
N ARG A 83 -4.31 -18.68 5.51
CA ARG A 83 -4.01 -20.11 5.74
C ARG A 83 -5.27 -20.96 5.65
N GLY A 84 -6.30 -20.60 6.41
CA GLY A 84 -7.56 -21.35 6.44
C GLY A 84 -8.25 -21.43 5.07
N ILE A 85 -8.27 -20.32 4.32
CA ILE A 85 -8.84 -20.27 2.97
C ILE A 85 -8.07 -21.20 2.02
N LEU A 86 -6.74 -21.07 1.97
CA LEU A 86 -5.90 -21.81 1.03
C LEU A 86 -5.84 -23.31 1.34
N THR A 87 -5.87 -23.70 2.62
CA THR A 87 -6.06 -25.10 3.03
C THR A 87 -7.38 -25.65 2.50
N GLY A 88 -8.48 -24.89 2.62
CA GLY A 88 -9.79 -25.28 2.08
C GLY A 88 -9.81 -25.42 0.56
N LEU A 89 -8.92 -24.71 -0.14
CA LEU A 89 -8.73 -24.79 -1.59
C LEU A 89 -7.71 -25.87 -2.03
N GLY A 90 -7.12 -26.61 -1.09
CA GLY A 90 -6.20 -27.72 -1.37
C GLY A 90 -4.79 -27.31 -1.80
N TRP A 91 -4.34 -26.11 -1.43
CA TRP A 91 -2.96 -25.67 -1.67
C TRP A 91 -1.97 -26.48 -0.82
N SER A 92 -0.71 -26.57 -1.26
CA SER A 92 0.33 -27.24 -0.47
C SER A 92 0.74 -26.41 0.74
N ASP A 93 1.19 -27.06 1.82
CA ASP A 93 1.67 -26.38 3.03
C ASP A 93 2.78 -25.37 2.73
N ALA A 94 3.65 -25.68 1.76
CA ALA A 94 4.74 -24.79 1.35
C ALA A 94 4.22 -23.50 0.70
N GLU A 95 3.24 -23.59 -0.20
CA GLU A 95 2.63 -22.41 -0.84
C GLU A 95 1.82 -21.60 0.17
N ILE A 96 1.10 -22.27 1.07
CA ILE A 96 0.31 -21.63 2.13
C ILE A 96 1.22 -20.78 3.03
N GLU A 97 2.34 -21.34 3.50
CA GLU A 97 3.27 -20.60 4.35
C GLU A 97 3.99 -19.47 3.60
N ALA A 98 4.27 -19.64 2.31
CA ALA A 98 4.81 -18.56 1.48
C ALA A 98 3.84 -17.37 1.37
N VAL A 99 2.55 -17.64 1.11
CA VAL A 99 1.50 -16.62 1.08
C VAL A 99 1.34 -15.95 2.44
N ALA A 100 1.21 -16.75 3.50
CA ALA A 100 0.99 -16.24 4.84
C ALA A 100 2.16 -15.39 5.34
N HIS A 101 3.40 -15.77 5.03
CA HIS A 101 4.59 -14.96 5.33
C HIS A 101 4.58 -13.63 4.56
N ALA A 102 4.27 -13.64 3.26
CA ALA A 102 4.17 -12.42 2.46
C ALA A 102 3.12 -11.46 3.03
N ILE A 103 1.94 -11.97 3.40
CA ILE A 103 0.89 -11.19 4.04
C ILE A 103 1.35 -10.66 5.41
N ALA A 104 1.94 -11.49 6.26
CA ALA A 104 2.34 -11.06 7.60
C ALA A 104 3.40 -9.95 7.56
N ALA A 105 4.34 -10.04 6.60
CA ALA A 105 5.48 -9.14 6.48
C ALA A 105 5.22 -7.87 5.66
N HIS A 106 4.12 -7.76 4.90
CA HIS A 106 3.91 -6.58 4.06
C HIS A 106 3.76 -5.28 4.88
N SER A 107 3.11 -5.35 6.04
CA SER A 107 2.81 -4.19 6.87
C SER A 107 3.98 -3.80 7.77
N PHE A 108 4.40 -2.53 7.72
CA PHE A 108 5.42 -1.97 8.62
C PHE A 108 5.03 -2.05 10.10
N SER A 109 3.73 -1.94 10.42
CA SER A 109 3.24 -2.00 11.79
C SER A 109 3.46 -3.36 12.45
N ALA A 110 3.67 -4.42 11.65
CA ALA A 110 3.95 -5.75 12.17
C ALA A 110 5.42 -5.97 12.57
N ALA A 111 6.31 -5.03 12.21
CA ALA A 111 7.75 -5.06 12.44
C ALA A 111 8.42 -6.40 12.05
N LEU A 112 7.88 -7.07 11.03
CA LEU A 112 8.38 -8.33 10.52
C LEU A 112 9.18 -8.09 9.24
N ALA A 113 10.46 -8.47 9.23
CA ALA A 113 11.30 -8.33 8.05
C ALA A 113 10.90 -9.35 6.97
N PRO A 114 10.70 -8.93 5.70
CA PRO A 114 10.37 -9.84 4.61
C PRO A 114 11.56 -10.71 4.20
N ALA A 115 11.52 -11.99 4.61
CA ALA A 115 12.56 -12.97 4.33
C ALA A 115 12.54 -13.51 2.88
N THR A 116 11.36 -13.71 2.29
CA THR A 116 11.19 -14.28 0.94
C THR A 116 11.09 -13.20 -0.12
N LEU A 117 11.40 -13.55 -1.38
CA LEU A 117 11.26 -12.63 -2.50
C LEU A 117 9.81 -12.15 -2.65
N GLU A 118 8.84 -13.06 -2.55
CA GLU A 118 7.42 -12.74 -2.66
C GLU A 118 6.95 -11.74 -1.58
N ALA A 119 7.46 -11.89 -0.35
CA ALA A 119 7.17 -10.96 0.74
C ALA A 119 7.75 -9.56 0.47
N ARG A 120 8.97 -9.49 -0.08
CA ARG A 120 9.61 -8.22 -0.48
C ARG A 120 8.84 -7.54 -1.60
N ILE A 121 8.45 -8.32 -2.61
CA ILE A 121 7.67 -7.83 -3.76
C ILE A 121 6.32 -7.29 -3.30
N LEU A 122 5.57 -8.04 -2.46
CA LEU A 122 4.27 -7.59 -1.97
C LEU A 122 4.39 -6.31 -1.13
N GLN A 123 5.36 -6.27 -0.21
CA GLN A 123 5.60 -5.08 0.61
C GLN A 123 5.91 -3.85 -0.26
N ASP A 124 6.79 -3.99 -1.25
CA ASP A 124 7.12 -2.90 -2.16
C ASP A 124 5.91 -2.48 -3.02
N ALA A 125 5.17 -3.45 -3.56
CA ALA A 125 4.03 -3.22 -4.42
C ALA A 125 2.88 -2.49 -3.72
N ASP A 126 2.57 -2.87 -2.48
CA ASP A 126 1.58 -2.21 -1.64
C ASP A 126 2.01 -0.77 -1.32
N ARG A 127 3.26 -0.61 -0.87
CA ARG A 127 3.81 0.70 -0.53
C ARG A 127 3.85 1.67 -1.71
N LEU A 128 4.11 1.17 -2.91
CA LEU A 128 4.07 1.97 -4.14
C LEU A 128 2.69 2.62 -4.35
N ASP A 129 1.58 2.01 -3.91
CA ASP A 129 0.21 2.56 -4.08
C ASP A 129 -0.01 3.87 -3.29
N ALA A 130 0.80 4.13 -2.27
CA ALA A 130 0.77 5.38 -1.49
C ALA A 130 1.59 6.52 -2.13
N LEU A 131 2.34 6.27 -3.20
CA LEU A 131 3.25 7.23 -3.81
C LEU A 131 2.75 7.75 -5.18
N GLY A 132 3.37 8.84 -5.66
CA GLY A 132 3.14 9.40 -6.98
C GLY A 132 1.77 10.09 -7.11
N ALA A 133 1.27 10.22 -8.34
CA ALA A 133 0.04 10.95 -8.62
C ALA A 133 -1.19 10.42 -7.86
N LEU A 134 -1.27 9.10 -7.68
CA LEU A 134 -2.33 8.51 -6.87
C LEU A 134 -2.15 8.84 -5.38
N GLY A 135 -0.92 8.80 -4.87
CA GLY A 135 -0.59 9.25 -3.52
C GLY A 135 -1.08 10.67 -3.26
N VAL A 136 -0.81 11.60 -4.19
CA VAL A 136 -1.36 12.97 -4.15
C VAL A 136 -2.89 12.94 -4.05
N ALA A 137 -3.57 12.27 -4.99
CA ALA A 137 -5.03 12.23 -5.02
C ALA A 137 -5.63 11.67 -3.72
N ARG A 138 -5.06 10.59 -3.17
CA ARG A 138 -5.50 9.99 -1.90
C ARG A 138 -5.30 10.94 -0.73
N THR A 139 -4.16 11.63 -0.66
CA THR A 139 -3.88 12.58 0.40
C THR A 139 -4.91 13.71 0.42
N PHE A 140 -5.19 14.35 -0.71
CA PHE A 140 -6.22 15.40 -0.76
C PHE A 140 -7.64 14.86 -0.52
N TYR A 141 -7.96 13.66 -1.01
CA TYR A 141 -9.26 13.02 -0.76
C TYR A 141 -9.48 12.77 0.74
N VAL A 142 -8.51 12.19 1.43
CA VAL A 142 -8.59 11.92 2.88
C VAL A 142 -8.62 13.22 3.67
N SER A 143 -7.74 14.17 3.35
CA SER A 143 -7.74 15.49 4.00
C SER A 143 -9.07 16.23 3.86
N GLY A 144 -9.68 16.21 2.67
CA GLY A 144 -10.99 16.81 2.44
C GLY A 144 -12.08 16.16 3.29
N ARG A 145 -12.06 14.83 3.43
CA ARG A 145 -12.98 14.09 4.31
C ARG A 145 -12.78 14.39 5.80
N LEU A 146 -11.55 14.70 6.20
CA LEU A 146 -11.20 15.08 7.57
C LEU A 146 -11.39 16.58 7.85
N GLY A 147 -11.75 17.36 6.83
CA GLY A 147 -11.96 18.81 6.97
C GLY A 147 -10.65 19.60 7.15
N LEU A 148 -9.52 19.06 6.69
CA LEU A 148 -8.22 19.72 6.80
C LEU A 148 -8.10 20.84 5.76
N ALA A 149 -7.33 21.88 6.08
CA ALA A 149 -6.98 22.91 5.12
C ALA A 149 -5.95 22.37 4.12
N LEU A 150 -5.87 22.99 2.93
CA LEU A 150 -4.85 22.62 1.94
C LEU A 150 -3.43 22.93 2.46
N TYR A 151 -3.25 24.12 3.03
CA TYR A 151 -1.99 24.62 3.61
C TYR A 151 -2.29 25.77 4.58
N ASP A 152 -1.29 26.20 5.35
CA ASP A 152 -1.38 27.40 6.18
C ASP A 152 -1.18 28.66 5.32
N PRO A 153 -2.13 29.61 5.25
CA PRO A 153 -2.02 30.77 4.37
C PRO A 153 -0.91 31.77 4.77
N ALA A 154 -0.45 31.76 6.02
CA ALA A 154 0.62 32.63 6.49
C ALA A 154 2.00 31.97 6.35
N ASP A 155 2.07 30.64 6.43
CA ASP A 155 3.31 29.88 6.28
C ASP A 155 3.07 28.50 5.61
N PRO A 156 2.88 28.47 4.27
CA PRO A 156 2.58 27.25 3.54
C PRO A 156 3.70 26.20 3.60
N THR A 157 4.93 26.63 3.88
CA THR A 157 6.13 25.77 3.92
C THR A 157 6.58 25.38 5.31
N ALA A 158 5.87 25.85 6.35
CA ALA A 158 6.21 25.63 7.77
C ALA A 158 7.65 26.07 8.12
N GLN A 159 8.08 27.26 7.69
CA GLN A 159 9.39 27.81 8.06
C GLN A 159 9.44 28.42 9.46
N GLN A 160 8.31 28.89 9.99
CA GLN A 160 8.17 29.57 11.28
C GLN A 160 7.28 28.79 12.27
N ARG A 161 6.87 27.57 11.89
CA ARG A 161 6.05 26.67 12.72
C ARG A 161 6.49 25.23 12.50
N GLU A 162 6.12 24.36 13.44
CA GLU A 162 6.22 22.92 13.23
C GLU A 162 5.23 22.46 12.14
N LEU A 163 5.56 21.36 11.48
CA LEU A 163 4.65 20.68 10.57
C LEU A 163 3.47 20.07 11.35
N ASP A 164 2.26 20.30 10.87
CA ASP A 164 1.01 19.82 11.46
C ASP A 164 0.10 19.23 10.37
N ASP A 165 0.33 17.96 10.06
CA ASP A 165 -0.46 17.21 9.06
C ASP A 165 -1.85 16.80 9.55
N SER A 166 -2.19 17.12 10.81
CA SER A 166 -3.55 17.02 11.35
C SER A 166 -4.40 18.26 11.04
N ARG A 167 -3.78 19.34 10.53
CA ARG A 167 -4.46 20.58 10.15
C ARG A 167 -4.24 20.96 8.69
N PHE A 168 -3.04 20.69 8.15
CA PHE A 168 -2.63 21.14 6.82
C PHE A 168 -2.21 19.98 5.94
N THR A 169 -2.86 19.86 4.79
CA THR A 169 -2.62 18.76 3.84
C THR A 169 -1.22 18.79 3.26
N LEU A 170 -0.70 19.98 2.96
CA LEU A 170 0.63 20.16 2.38
C LEU A 170 1.75 19.68 3.31
N ASP A 171 1.56 19.83 4.62
CA ASP A 171 2.52 19.36 5.62
C ASP A 171 2.67 17.82 5.57
N HIS A 172 1.60 17.09 5.23
CA HIS A 172 1.64 15.64 5.09
C HIS A 172 2.63 15.15 4.03
N PHE A 173 2.93 15.99 3.04
CA PHE A 173 3.98 15.67 2.07
C PHE A 173 5.33 15.53 2.77
N GLN A 174 5.64 16.47 3.66
CA GLN A 174 6.91 16.54 4.37
C GLN A 174 6.96 15.59 5.56
N THR A 175 5.88 15.44 6.34
CA THR A 175 5.88 14.54 7.50
C THR A 175 5.93 13.07 7.11
N LYS A 176 5.38 12.71 5.93
CA LYS A 176 5.20 11.30 5.56
C LYS A 176 5.53 10.98 4.11
N LEU A 177 4.79 11.52 3.13
CA LEU A 177 4.84 11.01 1.75
C LEU A 177 6.24 11.04 1.14
N LEU A 178 7.02 12.09 1.40
CA LEU A 178 8.36 12.22 0.85
C LEU A 178 9.35 11.24 1.49
N HIS A 179 9.13 10.81 2.74
CA HIS A 179 9.94 9.78 3.40
C HIS A 179 9.56 8.35 2.97
N LEU A 180 8.39 8.18 2.33
CA LEU A 180 7.94 6.86 1.91
C LEU A 180 8.75 6.25 0.78
N ALA A 181 9.67 6.98 0.13
CA ALA A 181 10.52 6.47 -0.95
C ALA A 181 11.71 5.60 -0.49
N GLU A 182 12.01 5.59 0.81
CA GLU A 182 13.17 4.87 1.37
C GLU A 182 12.82 3.47 1.89
N GLY A 183 13.74 2.52 1.90
CA GLY A 183 13.49 1.21 2.54
C GLY A 183 12.58 0.27 1.73
N PHE A 184 12.59 0.40 0.39
CA PHE A 184 12.11 -0.63 -0.52
C PHE A 184 13.07 -1.82 -0.52
N GLN A 185 12.52 -3.01 -0.72
CA GLN A 185 13.21 -4.28 -0.53
C GLN A 185 13.81 -4.85 -1.82
N THR A 186 13.26 -4.46 -2.97
CA THR A 186 13.69 -4.90 -4.30
C THR A 186 14.33 -3.75 -5.08
N PRO A 187 15.34 -4.01 -5.92
CA PRO A 187 15.90 -3.00 -6.83
C PRO A 187 14.85 -2.33 -7.72
N CYS A 188 13.93 -3.11 -8.29
CA CYS A 188 12.82 -2.59 -9.09
C CYS A 188 11.89 -1.70 -8.25
N GLY A 189 11.44 -2.18 -7.09
CA GLY A 189 10.59 -1.43 -6.17
C GLY A 189 11.20 -0.07 -5.79
N ALA A 190 12.48 -0.05 -5.43
CA ALA A 190 13.20 1.18 -5.09
C ALA A 190 13.26 2.18 -6.27
N ARG A 191 13.55 1.70 -7.48
CA ARG A 191 13.56 2.55 -8.68
C ARG A 191 12.18 3.12 -8.99
N LEU A 192 11.12 2.31 -8.89
CA LEU A 192 9.75 2.77 -9.10
C LEU A 192 9.32 3.78 -8.05
N ALA A 193 9.75 3.58 -6.80
CA ALA A 193 9.49 4.51 -5.71
C ALA A 193 10.14 5.86 -5.97
N GLN A 194 11.39 5.89 -6.44
CA GLN A 194 12.08 7.13 -6.77
C GLN A 194 11.37 7.91 -7.89
N ILE A 195 10.94 7.23 -8.95
CA ILE A 195 10.16 7.86 -10.02
C ILE A 195 8.85 8.47 -9.48
N ARG A 196 8.19 7.78 -8.54
CA ARG A 196 6.95 8.29 -7.91
C ARG A 196 7.23 9.40 -6.90
N HIS A 197 8.36 9.37 -6.23
CA HIS A 197 8.82 10.41 -5.32
C HIS A 197 9.07 11.72 -6.05
N GLU A 198 9.77 11.69 -7.19
CA GLU A 198 9.99 12.87 -8.03
C GLU A 198 8.68 13.51 -8.48
N ARG A 199 7.64 12.71 -8.74
CA ARG A 199 6.29 13.22 -9.05
C ARG A 199 5.65 13.92 -7.86
N LEU A 200 5.83 13.42 -6.65
CA LEU A 200 5.34 14.07 -5.42
C LEU A 200 6.03 15.41 -5.20
N GLN A 201 7.36 15.45 -5.34
CA GLN A 201 8.14 16.68 -5.22
C GLN A 201 7.71 17.71 -6.26
N ARG A 202 7.54 17.28 -7.52
CA ARG A 202 7.07 18.15 -8.61
C ARG A 202 5.70 18.73 -8.32
N PHE A 203 4.72 17.90 -7.94
CA PHE A 203 3.38 18.38 -7.60
C PHE A 203 3.43 19.41 -6.46
N ARG A 204 4.21 19.14 -5.40
CA ARG A 204 4.37 20.10 -4.29
C ARG A 204 4.97 21.42 -4.79
N GLN A 205 5.98 21.36 -5.66
CA GLN A 205 6.61 22.56 -6.20
C GLN A 205 5.65 23.38 -7.07
N GLU A 206 4.91 22.74 -7.96
CA GLU A 206 3.90 23.37 -8.81
C GLU A 206 2.78 24.00 -7.95
N LEU A 207 2.33 23.30 -6.91
CA LEU A 207 1.33 23.84 -5.99
C LEU A 207 1.85 25.09 -5.23
N LEU A 208 3.11 25.07 -4.79
CA LEU A 208 3.73 26.24 -4.14
C LEU A 208 3.81 27.43 -5.10
N GLU A 209 4.21 27.19 -6.34
CA GLU A 209 4.25 28.23 -7.39
C GLU A 209 2.86 28.83 -7.64
N GLU A 210 1.81 28.00 -7.76
CA GLU A 210 0.43 28.44 -8.00
C GLU A 210 -0.15 29.30 -6.86
N ILE A 211 0.31 29.09 -5.62
CA ILE A 211 -0.09 29.90 -4.46
C ILE A 211 0.82 31.12 -4.23
N GLY A 212 1.81 31.34 -5.11
CA GLY A 212 2.66 32.51 -5.14
C GLY A 212 4.00 32.40 -4.40
N LEU A 213 4.56 31.19 -4.26
CA LEU A 213 5.86 30.91 -3.62
C LEU A 213 6.93 30.39 -4.57
#